data_AF-A0A521PFR3-F1
#
_entry.id   AF-A0A521PFR3-F1
#
_cell.length_a   1.000
_cell.length_b   1.000
_cell.length_c   1.000
_cell.angle_alpha   90.00
_cell.angle_beta   90.00
_cell.angle_gamma   90.00
#
_symmetry.space_group_name_H-M   'P 1'
#
loop_
_entity.id
_entity.type
_entity.pdbx_description
1 polymer ?
#
loop_
_entity_poly.entity_id
_entity_poly.type
_entity_poly.pdbx_seq_one_letter_code
_entity_poly.pdbx_strand_id
1 'polypeptide(L)'
;MATRFQPRRRPDRFSPARFSPRPVQAPQPIRPPLPPAAVIDAVLRFHDVEVDQGGQRTLLRLSERALREPQVAAALGADARRAANIAILWNERESEIIRVLEGNDARIAA
;
A
#
# COMPACT_ATOMS: atom_id res chain seq x y z
N MET A 1 49.26 70.10 9.54
CA MET A 1 49.59 69.08 8.52
C MET A 1 49.76 67.73 9.20
N ALA A 2 49.37 66.67 8.49
CA ALA A 2 49.55 65.23 8.78
C ALA A 2 48.63 64.59 9.84
N THR A 3 48.10 63.36 9.71
CA THR A 3 47.79 62.45 8.59
C THR A 3 46.82 61.44 9.21
N ARG A 4 45.61 61.28 8.66
CA ARG A 4 44.65 60.27 9.15
C ARG A 4 45.14 58.88 8.75
N PHE A 5 45.54 58.09 9.75
CA PHE A 5 45.91 56.68 9.59
C PHE A 5 44.64 55.86 9.31
N GLN A 6 44.55 55.22 8.14
CA GLN A 6 43.56 54.17 7.87
C GLN A 6 44.29 52.83 7.72
N PRO A 7 44.08 51.86 8.63
CA PRO A 7 44.60 50.51 8.41
C PRO A 7 43.74 49.75 7.39
N ARG A 8 44.46 49.10 6.47
CA ARG A 8 43.98 48.26 5.37
C ARG A 8 43.42 46.90 5.84
N ARG A 9 42.45 46.41 5.05
CA ARG A 9 42.10 45.00 4.71
C ARG A 9 41.93 43.97 5.83
N ARG A 10 40.76 43.32 5.86
CA ARG A 10 40.54 41.92 6.29
C ARG A 10 39.30 41.34 5.57
N PRO A 11 39.11 40.00 5.54
CA PRO A 11 39.62 39.08 4.54
C PRO A 11 38.48 38.59 3.62
N ASP A 12 38.87 38.02 2.48
CA ASP A 12 37.97 37.34 1.56
C ASP A 12 37.16 36.27 2.33
N ARG A 13 35.85 36.48 2.47
CA ARG A 13 34.96 35.49 3.11
C ARG A 13 34.79 34.34 2.12
N PHE A 14 35.49 33.24 2.39
CA PHE A 14 35.14 31.95 1.84
C PHE A 14 33.67 31.68 2.16
N SER A 15 32.81 31.80 1.16
CA SER A 15 31.38 31.54 1.31
C SER A 15 31.14 30.07 0.99
N PRO A 16 30.81 29.21 1.98
CA PRO A 16 30.59 27.78 1.77
C PRO A 16 29.24 27.48 1.08
N ALA A 17 28.51 28.52 0.66
CA ALA A 17 27.14 28.43 0.14
C ALA A 17 26.99 27.69 -1.20
N ARG A 18 28.06 27.08 -1.75
CA ARG A 18 28.00 26.33 -3.03
C ARG A 18 27.81 24.82 -2.88
N PHE A 19 27.74 24.31 -1.66
CA PHE A 19 27.47 22.89 -1.40
C PHE A 19 26.13 22.70 -0.70
N SER A 20 25.04 23.07 -1.37
CA SER A 20 23.73 22.53 -1.02
C SER A 20 23.55 21.22 -1.78
N PRO A 21 23.62 20.04 -1.12
CA PRO A 21 23.40 18.78 -1.82
C PRO A 21 21.98 18.79 -2.39
N ARG A 22 21.88 18.59 -3.71
CA ARG A 22 20.59 18.40 -4.38
C ARG A 22 19.89 17.23 -3.69
N PRO A 23 18.65 17.39 -3.18
CA PRO A 23 17.94 16.28 -2.56
C PRO A 23 17.77 15.19 -3.62
N VAL A 24 18.46 14.07 -3.42
CA VAL A 24 18.27 12.87 -4.24
C VAL A 24 16.93 12.30 -3.82
N GLN A 25 15.94 12.40 -4.70
CA GLN A 25 14.62 11.84 -4.44
C GLN A 25 14.77 10.33 -4.30
N ALA A 26 14.43 9.80 -3.12
CA ALA A 26 14.45 8.36 -2.89
C ALA A 26 13.46 7.68 -3.87
N PRO A 27 13.82 6.50 -4.44
CA PRO A 27 12.88 5.73 -5.25
C PRO A 27 11.61 5.48 -4.46
N GLN A 28 10.46 5.88 -5.03
CA GLN A 28 9.17 5.58 -4.41
C GLN A 28 8.95 4.06 -4.46
N PRO A 29 8.50 3.42 -3.36
CA PRO A 29 8.15 2.02 -3.41
C PRO A 29 7.00 1.81 -4.40
N ILE A 30 7.20 0.92 -5.37
CA ILE A 30 6.17 0.52 -6.33
C ILE A 30 5.07 -0.18 -5.55
N ARG A 31 3.92 0.47 -5.36
CA ARG A 31 2.76 -0.16 -4.76
C ARG A 31 2.09 -1.04 -5.82
N PRO A 32 1.69 -2.28 -5.49
CA PRO A 32 0.92 -3.08 -6.42
C PRO A 32 -0.39 -2.36 -6.77
N PRO A 33 -0.88 -2.51 -8.00
CA PRO A 33 -2.18 -1.96 -8.38
C PRO A 33 -3.27 -2.56 -7.50
N LEU A 34 -4.30 -1.79 -7.18
CA LEU A 34 -5.45 -2.31 -6.45
C LEU A 34 -6.06 -3.51 -7.19
N PRO A 35 -6.66 -4.46 -6.46
CA PRO A 35 -7.36 -5.56 -7.09
C PRO A 35 -8.57 -5.05 -7.89
N PRO A 36 -8.93 -5.73 -9.00
CA PRO A 36 -10.08 -5.35 -9.80
C PRO A 36 -11.36 -5.40 -8.96
N ALA A 37 -12.30 -4.49 -9.22
CA ALA A 37 -13.57 -4.43 -8.50
C ALA A 37 -14.37 -5.74 -8.59
N ALA A 38 -14.29 -6.44 -9.73
CA ALA A 38 -14.91 -7.75 -9.93
C ALA A 38 -14.40 -8.80 -8.92
N VAL A 39 -13.12 -8.74 -8.55
CA VAL A 39 -12.55 -9.67 -7.57
C VAL A 39 -13.06 -9.37 -6.17
N ILE A 40 -13.11 -8.10 -5.79
CA ILE A 40 -13.65 -7.67 -4.49
C ILE A 40 -15.12 -8.10 -4.38
N ASP A 41 -15.93 -7.82 -5.41
CA ASP A 41 -17.33 -8.20 -5.47
C ASP A 41 -17.52 -9.72 -5.39
N ALA A 42 -16.71 -10.49 -6.12
CA ALA A 42 -16.75 -11.95 -6.06
C ALA A 42 -16.41 -12.50 -4.67
N VAL A 43 -15.40 -11.94 -3.97
CA VAL A 43 -15.08 -12.36 -2.59
C VAL A 43 -16.24 -12.03 -1.66
N LEU A 44 -16.81 -10.83 -1.73
CA LEU A 44 -17.95 -10.46 -0.87
C LEU A 44 -19.16 -11.38 -1.10
N ARG A 45 -19.44 -11.75 -2.35
CA ARG A 45 -20.61 -12.57 -2.71
C ARG A 45 -20.44 -14.06 -2.50
N PHE A 46 -19.23 -14.59 -2.72
CA PHE A 46 -19.00 -16.02 -2.83
C PHE A 46 -17.96 -16.56 -1.84
N HIS A 47 -17.48 -15.76 -0.89
CA HIS A 47 -16.58 -16.26 0.14
C HIS A 47 -17.19 -17.48 0.84
N ASP A 48 -16.36 -18.48 1.02
CA ASP A 48 -16.68 -19.70 1.76
C ASP A 48 -15.76 -19.87 2.98
N VAL A 49 -14.75 -19.00 3.11
CA VAL A 49 -13.85 -18.97 4.24
C VAL A 49 -14.01 -17.66 4.98
N GLU A 50 -14.35 -17.79 6.25
CA GLU A 50 -14.45 -16.71 7.23
C GLU A 50 -13.49 -17.02 8.38
N VAL A 51 -12.66 -16.05 8.76
CA VAL A 51 -11.76 -16.17 9.91
C VAL A 51 -12.01 -15.00 10.85
N ASP A 52 -12.53 -15.27 12.04
CA ASP A 52 -12.73 -14.26 13.08
C ASP A 52 -11.38 -13.70 13.54
N GLN A 53 -11.22 -12.39 13.42
CA GLN A 53 -10.03 -11.65 13.85
C GLN A 53 -10.24 -10.97 15.22
N GLY A 54 -11.40 -11.19 15.84
CA GLY A 54 -11.84 -10.54 17.06
C GLY A 54 -12.30 -9.09 16.81
N GLY A 55 -12.97 -8.52 17.81
CA GLY A 55 -13.39 -7.12 17.77
C GLY A 55 -14.38 -6.79 16.64
N GLN A 56 -15.26 -7.74 16.29
CA GLN A 56 -16.26 -7.61 15.21
C GLN A 56 -15.62 -7.46 13.82
N ARG A 57 -14.47 -8.10 13.61
CA ARG A 57 -13.75 -8.10 12.34
C ARG A 57 -13.61 -9.52 11.84
N THR A 58 -13.96 -9.73 10.58
CA THR A 58 -13.86 -11.04 9.94
C THR A 58 -13.03 -10.93 8.69
N LEU A 59 -12.16 -11.90 8.47
CA LEU A 59 -11.40 -12.02 7.24
C LEU A 59 -12.13 -12.95 6.28
N LEU A 60 -12.57 -12.41 5.15
CA LEU A 60 -13.33 -13.11 4.11
C LEU A 60 -12.39 -13.47 2.95
N ARG A 61 -12.45 -14.72 2.48
CA ARG A 61 -11.71 -15.14 1.28
C ARG A 61 -12.40 -16.29 0.56
N LEU A 62 -11.97 -16.53 -0.67
CA LEU A 62 -12.36 -17.70 -1.47
C LEU A 62 -11.35 -18.84 -1.22
N SER A 63 -11.85 -20.03 -0.92
CA SER A 63 -11.04 -21.24 -0.93
C SER A 63 -10.69 -21.67 -2.36
N GLU A 64 -9.69 -22.54 -2.48
CA GLU A 64 -9.38 -23.18 -3.77
C GLU A 64 -10.56 -23.96 -4.36
N ARG A 65 -11.49 -24.43 -3.51
CA ARG A 65 -12.69 -25.13 -3.95
C ARG A 65 -13.69 -24.15 -4.55
N ALA A 66 -13.99 -23.05 -3.85
CA ALA A 66 -14.93 -22.04 -4.32
C ALA A 66 -14.49 -21.41 -5.66
N LEU A 67 -13.18 -21.19 -5.86
CA LEU A 67 -12.64 -20.68 -7.13
C LEU A 67 -12.90 -21.59 -8.34
N ARG A 68 -13.17 -22.88 -8.13
CA ARG A 68 -13.48 -23.84 -9.20
C ARG A 68 -14.98 -23.95 -9.47
N GLU A 69 -15.81 -23.30 -8.66
CA GLU A 69 -17.25 -23.29 -8.90
C GLU A 69 -17.57 -22.53 -10.18
N PRO A 70 -18.45 -23.05 -11.06
CA PRO A 70 -18.70 -22.45 -12.37
C PRO A 70 -19.13 -20.97 -12.28
N GLN A 71 -19.94 -20.62 -11.29
CA GLN A 71 -20.43 -19.26 -11.06
C GLN A 71 -19.31 -18.29 -10.63
N VAL A 72 -18.41 -18.74 -9.77
CA VAL A 72 -17.27 -17.95 -9.28
C VAL A 72 -16.23 -17.78 -10.38
N ALA A 73 -15.93 -18.86 -11.10
CA ALA A 73 -15.02 -18.84 -12.24
C ALA A 73 -15.54 -17.92 -13.37
N ALA A 74 -16.86 -17.92 -13.63
CA ALA A 74 -17.48 -17.03 -14.60
C ALA A 74 -17.41 -15.56 -14.17
N ALA A 75 -17.60 -15.26 -12.87
CA ALA A 75 -17.52 -13.90 -12.35
C ALA A 75 -16.08 -13.35 -12.35
N LEU A 76 -15.09 -14.20 -12.07
CA LEU A 76 -13.68 -13.79 -11.97
C LEU A 76 -12.94 -13.79 -13.31
N GLY A 77 -13.31 -14.66 -14.25
CA GLY A 77 -12.65 -14.78 -15.55
C GLY A 77 -11.12 -14.92 -15.43
N ALA A 78 -10.40 -13.99 -16.06
CA ALA A 78 -8.93 -13.98 -16.05
C ALA A 78 -8.32 -13.72 -14.66
N ASP A 79 -9.08 -13.11 -13.75
CA ASP A 79 -8.60 -12.71 -12.43
C ASP A 79 -8.70 -13.81 -11.37
N ALA A 80 -9.18 -15.01 -11.73
CA ALA A 80 -9.37 -16.12 -10.79
C ALA A 80 -8.08 -16.49 -10.02
N ARG A 81 -6.92 -16.42 -10.68
CA ARG A 81 -5.61 -16.66 -10.04
C ARG A 81 -5.24 -15.59 -9.02
N ARG A 82 -5.62 -14.34 -9.30
CA ARG A 82 -5.36 -13.20 -8.40
C ARG A 82 -6.28 -13.27 -7.19
N ALA A 83 -7.55 -13.60 -7.40
CA ALA A 83 -8.56 -13.80 -6.36
C ALA A 83 -8.14 -14.83 -5.30
N ALA A 84 -7.42 -15.88 -5.69
CA ALA A 84 -6.88 -16.88 -4.77
C ALA A 84 -5.94 -16.33 -3.69
N ASN A 85 -5.36 -15.15 -3.92
CA ASN A 85 -4.45 -14.51 -3.00
C ASN A 85 -5.04 -13.25 -2.36
N ILE A 86 -6.35 -13.02 -2.50
CA ILE A 86 -7.03 -11.85 -1.96
C ILE A 86 -7.88 -12.25 -0.76
N ALA A 87 -7.82 -11.42 0.27
CA ALA A 87 -8.69 -11.49 1.43
C ALA A 87 -9.24 -10.10 1.75
N ILE A 88 -10.47 -10.04 2.25
CA ILE A 88 -11.12 -8.80 2.65
C ILE A 88 -11.25 -8.82 4.17
N LEU A 89 -10.67 -7.83 4.83
CA LEU A 89 -10.95 -7.56 6.23
C LEU A 89 -12.25 -6.75 6.31
N TRP A 90 -13.27 -7.37 6.88
CA TRP A 90 -14.63 -6.86 6.96
C TRP A 90 -14.96 -6.40 8.39
N ASN A 91 -15.72 -5.31 8.49
CA ASN A 91 -16.31 -4.83 9.73
C ASN A 91 -17.75 -5.34 9.84
N GLU A 92 -18.01 -6.26 10.75
CA GLU A 92 -19.35 -6.83 10.95
C GLU A 92 -20.35 -5.81 11.49
N ARG A 93 -19.88 -4.86 12.32
CA ARG A 93 -20.75 -3.86 12.95
C ARG A 93 -21.25 -2.83 11.94
N GLU A 94 -20.36 -2.37 11.08
CA GLU A 94 -20.65 -1.26 10.15
C GLU A 94 -21.01 -1.77 8.75
N SER A 95 -20.82 -3.07 8.49
CA SER A 95 -20.97 -3.67 7.16
C SER A 95 -20.09 -2.98 6.11
N GLU A 96 -18.83 -2.79 6.45
CA GLU A 96 -17.85 -2.07 5.62
C GLU A 96 -16.55 -2.84 5.40
N ILE A 97 -15.91 -2.60 4.26
CA ILE A 97 -14.56 -3.09 4.00
C ILE A 97 -13.57 -2.21 4.78
N ILE A 98 -12.87 -2.81 5.74
CA ILE A 98 -11.76 -2.15 6.43
C ILE A 98 -10.53 -2.11 5.51
N ARG A 99 -10.21 -3.26 4.91
CA ARG A 99 -9.00 -3.38 4.07
C ARG A 99 -9.10 -4.56 3.12
N VAL A 100 -8.51 -4.41 1.94
CA VAL A 100 -8.25 -5.52 1.01
C VAL A 100 -6.77 -5.90 1.12
N LEU A 101 -6.52 -7.18 1.36
CA LEU A 101 -5.19 -7.78 1.50
C LEU A 101 -4.90 -8.62 0.27
N GLU A 102 -3.66 -8.59 -0.21
CA GLU A 102 -3.22 -9.39 -1.35
C GLU A 102 -1.86 -10.05 -1.07
N GLY A 103 -1.70 -11.28 -1.54
CA GLY A 103 -0.42 -11.99 -1.49
C GLY A 103 -0.08 -12.49 -0.07
N ASN A 104 1.09 -12.08 0.43
CA ASN A 104 1.59 -12.56 1.72
C ASN A 104 0.74 -12.08 2.90
N ASP A 105 0.22 -10.85 2.82
CA ASP A 105 -0.60 -10.24 3.88
C ASP A 105 -1.89 -11.04 4.10
N ALA A 106 -2.47 -11.58 3.03
CA ALA A 106 -3.68 -12.42 3.10
C ALA A 106 -3.42 -13.79 3.74
N ARG A 107 -2.18 -14.29 3.70
CA ARG A 107 -1.81 -15.58 4.30
C ARG A 107 -1.45 -15.46 5.77
N ILE A 108 -0.85 -14.35 6.19
CA ILE A 108 -0.47 -14.11 7.59
C ILE A 108 -1.70 -13.82 8.45
N ALA A 109 -2.73 -13.20 7.86
CA ALA A 109 -3.96 -12.84 8.56
C ALA A 109 -4.98 -13.99 8.67
N ALA A 110 -4.69 -15.18 8.11
CA ALA A 110 -5.57 -16.35 8.09
C ALA A 110 -5.05 -17.46 9.01
#